data_AF-A0AAX2F5G5-F1
#
_entry.id   AF-A0AAX2F5G5-F1
#
_cell.length_a   1.000
_cell.length_b   1.000
_cell.length_c   1.000
_cell.angle_alpha   90.00
_cell.angle_beta   90.00
_cell.angle_gamma   90.00
#
_symmetry.space_group_name_H-M   'P 1'
#
loop_
_entity.id
_entity.type
_entity.pdbx_description
1 polymer ?
#
loop_
_entity_poly.entity_id
_entity_poly.type
_entity_poly.pdbx_seq_one_letter_code
_entity_poly.pdbx_strand_id
1 'polypeptide(L)'
;MKPMYSRALVDLSLELHIPPKNLYEQLFKLRHRDMPIINLIWETYGENTRKLNKDVKKLRSMKGFGQPREFYDGVKVRETFEHDFLPVEGATELKPFMLIMILDLYFRLTPITMAAETPEVIDLAKLMKIKPQRVVEVMDVFQFCDPYLNRDDLMISPLLLPCQEVWNRYGNDNPQKLSALAAQLKEYFT
;
A
#
# COMPACT_ATOMS: atom_id res chain seq x y z
N MET A 1 -0.92 -19.09 2.52
CA MET A 1 -1.74 -18.21 1.66
C MET A 1 -1.00 -16.90 1.53
N LYS A 2 -0.97 -16.27 0.35
CA LYS A 2 -0.25 -15.00 0.19
C LYS A 2 -0.92 -13.92 1.07
N PRO A 3 -0.13 -13.09 1.78
CA PRO A 3 -0.67 -11.93 2.49
C PRO A 3 -1.40 -10.96 1.57
N MET A 4 -2.38 -10.23 2.11
CA MET A 4 -3.21 -9.27 1.36
C MET A 4 -2.36 -8.19 0.65
N TYR A 5 -1.37 -7.62 1.32
CA TYR A 5 -0.50 -6.61 0.70
C TYR A 5 0.85 -7.18 0.24
N SER A 6 0.95 -8.49 0.03
CA SER A 6 2.15 -9.05 -0.61
C SER A 6 2.39 -8.40 -1.96
N ARG A 7 3.66 -8.14 -2.30
CA ARG A 7 4.01 -7.45 -3.54
C ARG A 7 3.35 -8.05 -4.78
N ALA A 8 3.34 -9.38 -4.87
CA ALA A 8 2.71 -10.09 -5.98
C ALA A 8 1.19 -9.87 -6.07
N LEU A 9 0.48 -9.71 -4.95
CA LEU A 9 -0.95 -9.41 -4.96
C LEU A 9 -1.20 -7.94 -5.30
N VAL A 10 -0.38 -7.03 -4.77
CA VAL A 10 -0.45 -5.60 -5.09
C VAL A 10 -0.17 -5.35 -6.57
N ASP A 11 0.88 -5.95 -7.13
CA ASP A 11 1.20 -5.81 -8.56
C ASP A 11 0.04 -6.31 -9.44
N LEU A 12 -0.59 -7.42 -9.06
CA LEU A 12 -1.78 -7.93 -9.73
C LEU A 12 -2.99 -7.00 -9.55
N SER A 13 -3.17 -6.43 -8.37
CA SER A 13 -4.21 -5.43 -8.10
C SER A 13 -4.07 -4.21 -8.98
N LEU A 14 -2.84 -3.69 -9.13
CA LEU A 14 -2.52 -2.57 -10.00
C LEU A 14 -2.77 -2.92 -11.48
N GLU A 15 -2.40 -4.13 -11.92
CA GLU A 15 -2.64 -4.59 -13.29
C GLU A 15 -4.15 -4.71 -13.61
N LEU A 16 -4.94 -5.18 -12.64
CA LEU A 16 -6.37 -5.44 -12.82
C LEU A 16 -7.26 -4.26 -12.46
N HIS A 17 -6.72 -3.21 -11.82
CA HIS A 17 -7.50 -2.14 -11.19
C HIS A 17 -8.54 -2.67 -10.19
N ILE A 18 -8.15 -3.68 -9.41
CA ILE A 18 -8.98 -4.32 -8.37
C ILE A 18 -8.27 -4.22 -7.02
N PRO A 19 -8.89 -3.67 -5.97
CA PRO A 19 -8.25 -3.51 -4.67
C PRO A 19 -7.70 -4.83 -4.09
N PRO A 20 -6.56 -4.81 -3.37
CA PRO A 20 -5.95 -6.02 -2.81
C PRO A 20 -6.87 -6.85 -1.92
N LYS A 21 -7.77 -6.19 -1.16
CA LYS A 21 -8.78 -6.85 -0.33
C LYS A 21 -9.68 -7.78 -1.16
N ASN A 22 -10.18 -7.29 -2.30
CA ASN A 22 -11.06 -8.07 -3.17
C ASN A 22 -10.32 -9.29 -3.73
N LEU A 23 -9.08 -9.15 -4.17
CA LEU A 23 -8.28 -10.28 -4.66
C LEU A 23 -7.97 -11.29 -3.55
N TYR A 24 -7.67 -10.81 -2.35
CA TYR A 24 -7.42 -11.65 -1.18
C TYR A 24 -8.65 -12.48 -0.81
N GLU A 25 -9.86 -11.90 -0.87
CA GLU A 25 -11.12 -12.63 -0.68
C GLU A 25 -11.33 -13.72 -1.75
N GLN A 26 -10.94 -13.47 -3.01
CA GLN A 26 -10.99 -14.51 -4.04
C GLN A 26 -10.00 -15.64 -3.77
N LEU A 27 -8.78 -15.34 -3.30
CA LEU A 27 -7.83 -16.37 -2.87
C LEU A 27 -8.40 -17.25 -1.74
N PHE A 28 -9.17 -16.66 -0.84
CA PHE A 28 -9.85 -17.39 0.23
C PHE A 28 -10.92 -18.34 -0.34
N LYS A 29 -11.71 -17.87 -1.31
CA LYS A 29 -12.72 -18.69 -2.01
C LYS A 29 -12.12 -19.86 -2.76
N LEU A 30 -10.93 -19.71 -3.37
CA LEU A 30 -10.24 -20.81 -4.05
C LEU A 30 -9.93 -22.03 -3.14
N ARG A 31 -9.99 -21.86 -1.82
CA ARG A 31 -9.83 -22.96 -0.85
C ARG A 31 -11.10 -23.80 -0.66
N HIS A 32 -12.26 -23.25 -1.03
CA HIS A 32 -13.57 -23.86 -0.84
C HIS A 32 -13.86 -24.77 -2.05
N ARG A 33 -13.29 -25.99 -2.01
CA ARG A 33 -13.43 -27.04 -3.04
C ARG A 33 -14.82 -27.69 -3.05
N ASP A 34 -15.75 -27.21 -2.25
CA ASP A 34 -17.15 -27.60 -2.29
C ASP A 34 -17.91 -26.91 -3.44
N MET A 35 -17.42 -25.77 -3.94
CA MET A 35 -18.05 -25.06 -5.04
C MET A 35 -17.75 -25.73 -6.40
N PRO A 36 -18.76 -26.08 -7.22
CA PRO A 36 -18.55 -26.75 -8.51
C PRO A 36 -17.60 -26.01 -9.46
N ILE A 37 -17.71 -24.67 -9.52
CA ILE A 37 -16.84 -23.85 -10.36
C ILE A 37 -15.38 -23.86 -9.88
N ILE A 38 -15.15 -23.94 -8.58
CA ILE A 38 -13.80 -24.01 -7.99
C ILE A 38 -13.19 -25.39 -8.26
N ASN A 39 -13.98 -26.46 -8.17
CA ASN A 39 -13.52 -27.80 -8.56
C ASN A 39 -13.13 -27.87 -10.03
N LEU A 40 -13.92 -27.28 -10.93
CA LEU A 40 -13.56 -27.22 -12.34
C LEU A 40 -12.22 -26.50 -12.56
N ILE A 41 -11.97 -25.39 -11.86
CA ILE A 41 -10.69 -24.68 -11.93
C ILE A 41 -9.55 -25.57 -11.42
N TRP A 42 -9.74 -26.27 -10.30
CA TRP A 42 -8.75 -27.19 -9.75
C TRP A 42 -8.44 -28.37 -10.67
N GLU A 43 -9.45 -29.02 -11.24
CA GLU A 43 -9.27 -30.10 -12.22
C GLU A 43 -8.56 -29.61 -13.49
N THR A 44 -8.85 -28.38 -13.92
CA THR A 44 -8.29 -27.82 -15.15
C THR A 44 -6.83 -27.39 -15.00
N TYR A 45 -6.47 -26.79 -13.86
CA TYR A 45 -5.19 -26.09 -13.68
C TYR A 45 -4.34 -26.58 -12.52
N GLY A 46 -4.91 -27.31 -11.55
CA GLY A 46 -4.25 -27.68 -10.29
C GLY A 46 -2.92 -28.39 -10.47
N GLU A 47 -2.88 -29.37 -11.38
CA GLU A 47 -1.65 -30.12 -11.72
C GLU A 47 -0.99 -29.64 -13.03
N ASN A 48 -1.53 -28.60 -13.67
CA ASN A 48 -1.07 -28.14 -14.99
C ASN A 48 -0.78 -26.63 -15.03
N THR A 49 0.28 -26.24 -14.31
CA THR A 49 0.76 -24.85 -14.24
C THR A 49 1.17 -24.29 -15.60
N ARG A 50 1.63 -25.15 -16.53
CA ARG A 50 1.96 -24.74 -17.91
C ARG A 50 0.72 -24.27 -18.67
N LYS A 51 -0.38 -25.00 -18.57
CA LYS A 51 -1.67 -24.60 -19.17
C LYS A 51 -2.18 -23.30 -18.54
N LEU A 52 -2.15 -23.20 -17.21
CA LEU A 52 -2.53 -21.97 -16.50
C LEU A 52 -1.75 -20.76 -17.02
N ASN A 53 -0.41 -20.87 -17.09
CA ASN A 53 0.44 -19.78 -17.57
C ASN A 53 0.15 -19.40 -19.03
N LYS A 54 -0.12 -20.39 -19.90
CA LYS A 54 -0.49 -20.16 -21.29
C LYS A 54 -1.81 -19.39 -21.39
N ASP A 55 -2.81 -19.80 -20.62
CA ASP A 55 -4.15 -19.19 -20.67
C ASP A 55 -4.15 -17.79 -20.04
N VAL A 56 -3.41 -17.59 -18.93
CA VAL A 56 -3.17 -16.25 -18.35
C VAL A 56 -2.47 -15.33 -19.35
N LYS A 57 -1.44 -15.83 -20.06
CA LYS A 57 -0.76 -15.04 -21.10
C LYS A 57 -1.70 -14.66 -22.23
N LYS A 58 -2.57 -15.57 -22.65
CA LYS A 58 -3.60 -15.29 -23.66
C LYS A 58 -4.56 -14.21 -23.17
N LEU A 59 -5.05 -14.32 -21.94
CA LEU A 59 -5.97 -13.36 -21.33
C LEU A 59 -5.34 -11.96 -21.25
N ARG A 60 -4.09 -11.87 -20.80
CA ARG A 60 -3.32 -10.61 -20.78
C ARG A 60 -3.08 -10.00 -22.16
N SER A 61 -3.10 -10.81 -23.23
CA SER A 61 -2.93 -10.33 -24.61
C SER A 61 -4.23 -9.82 -25.25
N MET A 62 -5.37 -9.97 -24.59
CA MET A 62 -6.65 -9.52 -25.12
C MET A 62 -6.77 -8.00 -25.08
N LYS A 63 -7.34 -7.41 -26.14
CA LYS A 63 -7.55 -5.96 -26.23
C LYS A 63 -8.45 -5.47 -25.09
N GLY A 64 -8.06 -4.38 -24.44
CA GLY A 64 -8.78 -3.79 -23.30
C GLY A 64 -8.46 -4.40 -21.94
N PHE A 65 -7.63 -5.45 -21.87
CA PHE A 65 -7.20 -6.00 -20.58
C PHE A 65 -6.29 -5.00 -19.85
N GLY A 66 -6.64 -4.63 -18.61
CA GLY A 66 -5.84 -3.74 -17.77
C GLY A 66 -5.69 -2.30 -18.29
N GLN A 67 -6.62 -1.83 -19.13
CA GLN A 67 -6.59 -0.48 -19.71
C GLN A 67 -7.67 0.43 -19.08
N PRO A 68 -7.49 0.90 -17.83
CA PRO A 68 -8.46 1.75 -17.16
C PRO A 68 -8.54 3.14 -17.80
N ARG A 69 -7.45 3.63 -18.42
CA ARG A 69 -7.39 4.99 -18.98
C ARG A 69 -8.36 5.16 -20.13
N GLU A 70 -8.51 4.15 -20.98
CA GLU A 70 -9.51 4.15 -22.05
C GLU A 70 -10.94 4.03 -21.49
N PHE A 71 -11.11 3.35 -20.36
CA PHE A 71 -12.42 3.12 -19.74
C PHE A 71 -12.94 4.32 -18.93
N TYR A 72 -12.05 5.03 -18.23
CA TYR A 72 -12.39 6.18 -17.37
C TYR A 72 -12.12 7.54 -18.02
N ASP A 73 -11.85 7.58 -19.33
CA ASP A 73 -11.65 8.83 -20.05
C ASP A 73 -12.89 9.74 -19.91
N GLY A 74 -12.67 11.00 -19.53
CA GLY A 74 -13.73 11.98 -19.26
C GLY A 74 -14.47 11.83 -17.93
N VAL A 75 -14.11 10.88 -17.05
CA VAL A 75 -14.71 10.73 -15.71
C VAL A 75 -13.77 11.32 -14.66
N LYS A 76 -14.32 12.11 -13.71
CA LYS A 76 -13.57 12.59 -12.54
C LYS A 76 -13.28 11.39 -11.62
N VAL A 77 -12.12 10.77 -11.80
CA VAL A 77 -11.65 9.63 -11.01
C VAL A 77 -11.44 10.10 -9.57
N ARG A 78 -12.14 9.48 -8.60
CA ARG A 78 -11.85 9.67 -7.17
C ARG A 78 -10.48 9.09 -6.85
N GLU A 79 -9.87 9.48 -5.72
CA GLU A 79 -8.70 8.78 -5.19
C GLU A 79 -9.00 7.27 -5.10
N THR A 80 -8.23 6.49 -5.85
CA THR A 80 -8.32 5.03 -5.88
C THR A 80 -7.17 4.44 -5.07
N PHE A 81 -7.25 3.14 -4.74
CA PHE A 81 -6.21 2.47 -3.94
C PHE A 81 -4.83 2.48 -4.63
N GLU A 82 -4.79 2.60 -5.96
CA GLU A 82 -3.56 2.63 -6.75
C GLU A 82 -2.66 3.79 -6.33
N HIS A 83 -3.24 4.93 -5.96
CA HIS A 83 -2.48 6.11 -5.53
C HIS A 83 -1.52 5.76 -4.38
N ASP A 84 -1.97 4.95 -3.41
CA ASP A 84 -1.17 4.57 -2.26
C ASP A 84 0.12 3.80 -2.62
N PHE A 85 0.15 3.19 -3.81
CA PHE A 85 1.27 2.37 -4.28
C PHE A 85 2.10 3.03 -5.39
N LEU A 86 1.75 4.25 -5.82
CA LEU A 86 2.53 5.05 -6.75
C LEU A 86 3.60 5.88 -6.02
N PRO A 87 4.71 6.24 -6.68
CA PRO A 87 5.72 7.11 -6.11
C PRO A 87 5.17 8.49 -5.75
N VAL A 88 5.63 9.05 -4.64
CA VAL A 88 5.32 10.44 -4.24
C VAL A 88 6.07 11.41 -5.14
N GLU A 89 5.38 12.45 -5.63
CA GLU A 89 6.00 13.50 -6.44
C GLU A 89 7.05 14.27 -5.62
N GLY A 90 8.25 14.47 -6.17
CA GLY A 90 9.37 15.09 -5.45
C GLY A 90 10.08 14.18 -4.43
N ALA A 91 9.57 12.97 -4.15
CA ALA A 91 10.18 11.98 -3.27
C ALA A 91 9.93 10.56 -3.78
N THR A 92 10.47 10.24 -4.95
CA THR A 92 10.14 9.01 -5.72
C THR A 92 10.49 7.69 -5.04
N GLU A 93 11.36 7.71 -4.03
CA GLU A 93 11.68 6.55 -3.19
C GLU A 93 10.57 6.22 -2.18
N LEU A 94 9.64 7.16 -1.94
CA LEU A 94 8.51 6.99 -1.06
C LEU A 94 7.23 6.73 -1.86
N LYS A 95 6.32 6.01 -1.21
CA LYS A 95 4.95 5.77 -1.67
C LYS A 95 4.00 6.14 -0.52
N PRO A 96 2.76 6.58 -0.78
CA PRO A 96 1.88 7.00 0.32
C PRO A 96 1.63 5.90 1.35
N PHE A 97 1.58 4.62 0.98
CA PHE A 97 1.46 3.54 1.99
C PHE A 97 2.65 3.47 2.96
N MET A 98 3.85 3.91 2.55
CA MET A 98 5.01 4.01 3.42
C MET A 98 4.83 5.14 4.43
N LEU A 99 4.19 6.24 4.03
CA LEU A 99 3.82 7.34 4.93
C LEU A 99 2.81 6.87 5.97
N ILE A 100 1.86 5.99 5.61
CA ILE A 100 0.93 5.35 6.57
C ILE A 100 1.71 4.55 7.62
N MET A 101 2.71 3.77 7.19
CA MET A 101 3.57 3.01 8.11
C MET A 101 4.40 3.92 9.03
N ILE A 102 4.88 5.06 8.52
CA ILE A 102 5.61 6.05 9.30
C ILE A 102 4.69 6.76 10.28
N LEU A 103 3.44 7.07 9.91
CA LEU A 103 2.43 7.66 10.79
C LEU A 103 2.10 6.73 11.97
N ASP A 104 1.98 5.42 11.73
CA ASP A 104 1.83 4.44 12.81
C ASP A 104 3.03 4.45 13.78
N LEU A 105 4.25 4.62 13.26
CA LEU A 105 5.43 4.73 14.12
C LEU A 105 5.47 6.08 14.85
N TYR A 106 5.06 7.18 14.20
CA TYR A 106 4.97 8.52 14.78
C TYR A 106 4.13 8.49 16.06
N PHE A 107 2.96 7.86 16.05
CA PHE A 107 2.11 7.74 17.24
C PHE A 107 2.66 6.83 18.35
N ARG A 108 3.67 6.02 18.05
CA ARG A 108 4.33 5.13 19.02
C ARG A 108 5.58 5.76 19.63
N LEU A 109 6.11 6.82 19.04
CA LEU A 109 7.28 7.53 19.52
C LEU A 109 6.89 8.84 20.19
N THR A 110 7.81 9.35 21.01
CA THR A 110 7.74 10.72 21.54
C THR A 110 8.64 11.62 20.69
N PRO A 111 8.39 12.94 20.60
CA PRO A 111 9.20 13.83 19.76
C PRO A 111 10.72 13.72 20.00
N ILE A 112 11.15 13.54 21.26
CA ILE A 112 12.58 13.38 21.61
C ILE A 112 13.19 12.06 21.09
N THR A 113 12.37 11.05 20.79
CA THR A 113 12.82 9.75 20.27
C THR A 113 12.60 9.60 18.76
N MET A 114 12.09 10.62 18.07
CA MET A 114 11.96 10.65 16.60
C MET A 114 13.33 10.99 15.96
N ALA A 115 14.32 10.12 16.17
CA ALA A 115 15.71 10.32 15.73
C ALA A 115 16.19 9.18 14.83
N ALA A 116 17.20 9.45 13.99
CA ALA A 116 17.68 8.49 13.00
C ALA A 116 18.40 7.30 13.63
N GLU A 117 18.89 7.46 14.85
CA GLU A 117 19.57 6.45 15.65
C GLU A 117 18.60 5.55 16.44
N THR A 118 17.31 5.91 16.50
CA THR A 118 16.28 5.16 17.22
C THR A 118 16.08 3.78 16.58
N PRO A 119 16.14 2.66 17.33
CA PRO A 119 16.04 1.31 16.78
C PRO A 119 14.80 1.09 15.90
N GLU A 120 13.64 1.55 16.34
CA GLU A 120 12.37 1.42 15.63
C GLU A 120 12.37 2.17 14.29
N VAL A 121 13.05 3.33 14.23
CA VAL A 121 13.23 4.11 13.00
C VAL A 121 14.17 3.40 12.04
N ILE A 122 15.27 2.85 12.56
CA ILE A 122 16.24 2.08 11.78
C ILE A 122 15.58 0.84 11.17
N ASP A 123 14.82 0.09 11.96
CA ASP A 123 14.18 -1.15 11.52
C ASP A 123 13.11 -0.88 10.46
N LEU A 124 12.30 0.17 10.65
CA LEU A 124 11.31 0.58 9.65
C LEU A 124 11.98 1.03 8.35
N ALA A 125 13.06 1.83 8.44
CA ALA A 125 13.81 2.28 7.27
C ALA A 125 14.45 1.12 6.50
N LYS A 126 15.04 0.14 7.20
CA LYS A 126 15.60 -1.08 6.60
C LYS A 126 14.54 -1.88 5.86
N LEU A 127 13.37 -2.09 6.48
CA LEU A 127 12.25 -2.79 5.85
C LEU A 127 11.84 -2.11 4.53
N MET A 128 11.71 -0.79 4.58
CA MET A 128 11.32 0.07 3.46
C MET A 128 12.43 0.30 2.44
N LYS A 129 13.67 -0.13 2.73
CA LYS A 129 14.88 0.08 1.92
C LYS A 129 15.18 1.57 1.64
N ILE A 130 14.95 2.42 2.64
CA ILE A 130 15.29 3.84 2.62
C ILE A 130 16.24 4.20 3.76
N LYS A 131 16.76 5.42 3.77
CA LYS A 131 17.62 5.91 4.87
C LYS A 131 16.78 6.24 6.11
N PRO A 132 17.27 5.97 7.35
CA PRO A 132 16.59 6.39 8.58
C PRO A 132 16.28 7.89 8.61
N GLN A 133 17.16 8.74 8.06
CA GLN A 133 16.93 10.19 7.96
C GLN A 133 15.67 10.53 7.18
N ARG A 134 15.31 9.73 6.17
CA ARG A 134 14.08 9.95 5.39
C ARG A 134 12.83 9.63 6.21
N VAL A 135 12.89 8.67 7.12
CA VAL A 135 11.79 8.39 8.07
C VAL A 135 11.61 9.55 9.03
N VAL A 136 12.71 10.09 9.59
CA VAL A 136 12.68 11.24 10.48
C VAL A 136 12.12 12.48 9.77
N GLU A 137 12.56 12.76 8.54
CA GLU A 137 12.03 13.89 7.74
C GLU A 137 10.50 13.80 7.56
N VAL A 138 9.96 12.60 7.32
CA VAL A 138 8.51 12.39 7.23
C VAL A 138 7.84 12.63 8.60
N MET A 139 8.45 12.17 9.70
CA MET A 139 7.93 12.44 11.05
C MET A 139 7.94 13.92 11.38
N ASP A 140 8.98 14.67 10.97
CA ASP A 140 9.05 16.12 11.14
C ASP A 140 7.89 16.80 10.39
N VAL A 141 7.59 16.36 9.16
CA VAL A 141 6.43 16.86 8.41
C VAL A 141 5.11 16.52 9.12
N PHE A 142 4.96 15.31 9.67
CA PHE A 142 3.75 14.96 10.44
C PHE A 142 3.56 15.83 11.69
N GLN A 143 4.64 16.32 12.31
CA GLN A 143 4.51 17.28 13.41
C GLN A 143 3.88 18.61 12.99
N PHE A 144 3.95 19.00 11.71
CA PHE A 144 3.21 20.16 11.18
C PHE A 144 1.75 19.83 10.84
N CYS A 145 1.44 18.55 10.59
CA CYS A 145 0.06 18.10 10.40
C CYS A 145 -0.68 17.90 11.73
N ASP A 146 0.07 17.70 12.82
CA ASP A 146 -0.46 17.41 14.14
C ASP A 146 -1.06 18.66 14.80
N PRO A 147 -2.39 18.73 14.99
CA PRO A 147 -3.04 19.91 15.57
C PRO A 147 -2.70 20.13 17.04
N TYR A 148 -2.08 19.17 17.72
CA TYR A 148 -1.62 19.31 19.09
C TYR A 148 -0.25 19.98 19.20
N LEU A 149 0.50 20.07 18.10
CA LEU A 149 1.77 20.75 18.03
C LEU A 149 1.56 22.11 17.36
N ASN A 150 1.54 23.19 18.15
CA ASN A 150 1.48 24.55 17.63
C ASN A 150 2.79 24.90 16.91
N ARG A 151 2.85 24.62 15.61
CA ARG A 151 3.97 24.97 14.72
C ARG A 151 3.56 26.18 13.88
N ASP A 152 4.02 27.37 14.28
CA ASP A 152 3.77 28.62 13.54
C ASP A 152 4.77 28.86 12.39
N ASP A 153 5.71 27.93 12.18
CA ASP A 153 6.76 28.03 11.17
C ASP A 153 6.29 27.58 9.78
N LEU A 154 6.75 28.28 8.75
CA LEU A 154 6.49 27.94 7.36
C LEU A 154 7.27 26.67 6.95
N MET A 155 6.57 25.56 6.73
CA MET A 155 7.17 24.32 6.21
C MET A 155 7.04 24.23 4.69
N ILE A 156 8.16 24.23 3.98
CA ILE A 156 8.22 23.99 2.53
C ILE A 156 8.85 22.61 2.32
N SER A 157 8.00 21.60 2.09
CA SER A 157 8.45 20.25 1.75
C SER A 157 7.54 19.63 0.69
N PRO A 158 8.09 18.91 -0.30
CA PRO A 158 7.27 18.16 -1.27
C PRO A 158 6.42 17.07 -0.58
N LEU A 159 6.78 16.69 0.64
CA LEU A 159 6.05 15.69 1.44
C LEU A 159 4.85 16.27 2.18
N LEU A 160 4.69 17.60 2.26
CA LEU A 160 3.64 18.22 3.05
C LEU A 160 2.23 17.79 2.62
N LEU A 161 1.92 17.89 1.33
CA LEU A 161 0.60 17.49 0.81
C LEU A 161 0.34 15.97 0.95
N PRO A 162 1.28 15.08 0.56
CA PRO A 162 1.12 13.64 0.81
C PRO A 162 0.93 13.27 2.28
N CYS A 163 1.71 13.88 3.19
CA CYS A 163 1.58 13.65 4.62
C CYS A 163 0.24 14.19 5.14
N GLN A 164 -0.21 15.35 4.68
CA GLN A 164 -1.51 15.91 5.06
C GLN A 164 -2.67 15.03 4.60
N GLU A 165 -2.59 14.44 3.40
CA GLU A 165 -3.60 13.50 2.92
C GLU A 165 -3.66 12.23 3.80
N VAL A 166 -2.50 11.65 4.12
CA VAL A 166 -2.41 10.49 5.03
C VAL A 166 -2.89 10.83 6.43
N TRP A 167 -2.56 12.03 6.94
CA TRP A 167 -3.05 12.53 8.22
C TRP A 167 -4.57 12.70 8.22
N ASN A 168 -5.15 13.29 7.18
CA ASN A 168 -6.60 13.46 7.07
C ASN A 168 -7.34 12.12 7.03
N ARG A 169 -6.73 11.08 6.45
CA ARG A 169 -7.30 9.72 6.39
C ARG A 169 -7.19 8.97 7.71
N TYR A 170 -6.07 9.09 8.44
CA TYR A 170 -5.75 8.19 9.55
C TYR A 170 -5.36 8.87 10.87
N GLY A 171 -4.97 10.14 10.85
CA GLY A 171 -4.46 10.86 12.02
C GLY A 171 -5.47 11.06 13.14
N ASN A 172 -6.76 11.08 12.82
CA ASN A 172 -7.87 11.23 13.78
C ASN A 172 -8.72 9.95 13.94
N ASP A 173 -8.40 8.85 13.26
CA ASP A 173 -9.14 7.58 13.40
C ASP A 173 -8.55 6.74 14.56
N ASN A 174 -9.17 5.61 14.83
CA ASN A 174 -8.76 4.65 15.84
C ASN A 174 -7.31 4.15 15.59
N PRO A 175 -6.38 4.35 16.56
CA PRO A 175 -4.97 3.93 16.42
C PRO A 175 -4.78 2.43 16.21
N GLN A 176 -5.66 1.59 16.76
CA GLN A 176 -5.58 0.14 16.56
C GLN A 176 -5.87 -0.26 15.10
N LYS A 177 -6.77 0.46 14.41
CA LYS A 177 -7.01 0.23 12.98
C LYS A 177 -5.79 0.59 12.13
N LEU A 178 -5.18 1.75 12.41
CA LEU A 178 -3.96 2.19 11.74
C LEU A 178 -2.83 1.18 11.96
N SER A 179 -2.64 0.72 13.21
CA SER A 179 -1.61 -0.26 13.52
C SER A 179 -1.82 -1.61 12.84
N ALA A 180 -3.08 -2.08 12.79
CA ALA A 180 -3.43 -3.29 12.06
C ALA A 180 -3.16 -3.15 10.55
N LEU A 181 -3.51 -2.00 9.96
CA LEU A 181 -3.22 -1.72 8.55
C LEU A 181 -1.72 -1.65 8.29
N ALA A 182 -0.96 -0.91 9.10
CA ALA A 182 0.48 -0.79 8.99
C ALA A 182 1.16 -2.16 9.09
N ALA A 183 0.71 -3.03 10.01
CA ALA A 183 1.22 -4.40 10.12
C ALA A 183 0.98 -5.22 8.84
N GLN A 184 -0.19 -5.09 8.22
CA GLN A 184 -0.46 -5.77 6.94
C GLN A 184 0.36 -5.19 5.78
N LEU A 185 0.59 -3.88 5.74
CA LEU A 185 1.37 -3.21 4.69
C LEU A 185 2.86 -3.61 4.70
N LYS A 186 3.41 -4.00 5.86
CA LYS A 186 4.78 -4.55 5.95
C LYS A 186 4.97 -5.75 5.03
N GLU A 187 3.92 -6.53 4.79
CA GLU A 187 3.95 -7.72 3.93
C GLU A 187 4.28 -7.42 2.46
N TYR A 188 4.24 -6.15 2.06
CA TYR A 188 4.69 -5.72 0.73
C TYR A 188 6.20 -5.90 0.54
N PHE A 189 6.98 -5.88 1.62
CA PHE A 189 8.44 -5.96 1.57
C PHE A 189 9.00 -7.37 1.80
N THR A 190 8.15 -8.31 2.22
CA THR A 190 8.48 -9.74 2.38
C THR A 190 8.53 -10.47 1.04
#